data_AF-A0A1G2Z9N9-F1
#
_entry.id   AF-A0A1G2Z9N9-F1
#
_cell.length_a   1.000
_cell.length_b   1.000
_cell.length_c   1.000
_cell.angle_alpha   90.00
_cell.angle_beta   90.00
_cell.angle_gamma   90.00
#
_symmetry.space_group_name_H-M   'P 1'
#
loop_
_entity.id
_entity.type
_entity.pdbx_description
1 polymer ?
#
loop_
_entity_poly.entity_id
_entity_poly.type
_entity_poly.pdbx_seq_one_letter_code
_entity_poly.pdbx_strand_id
1 'polypeptide(L)'
;MFAWIVPLVVCGCGQSERREPSVTKQIVPPAASTTVTLSADRLMFLNWGGLDLGCPTVLDKRAVDAGVEFDIRFPGTDIRARSIDYVSSRSGGQRTLVGLDVGRYKAFALKFTLVSVNGRSDPNLAQAIAVGALIGPAGDGRLSACEPLVLGFSPGRTTGVASTGMHTAKTRTIGIRAHLANPQVWAAEGSVVTLRVEPAPGADILAMPAIVSQPKSRAKSPHVLNFGPRRMGAW
;
A
#
# COMPACT_ATOMS: atom_id res chain seq x y z
N MET A 1 -24.41 -0.67 -60.07
CA MET A 1 -23.30 -0.66 -61.05
C MET A 1 -22.74 0.76 -61.10
N PHE A 2 -21.72 1.08 -60.29
CA PHE A 2 -20.88 2.28 -60.46
C PHE A 2 -19.51 1.97 -59.86
N ALA A 3 -18.54 1.74 -60.73
CA ALA A 3 -17.15 1.48 -60.38
C ALA A 3 -16.38 2.79 -60.45
N TRP A 4 -15.70 3.15 -59.35
CA TRP A 4 -14.83 4.31 -59.29
C TRP A 4 -13.37 3.87 -59.34
N ILE A 5 -12.65 4.33 -60.36
CA ILE A 5 -11.21 4.12 -60.57
C ILE A 5 -10.49 5.30 -59.93
N VAL A 6 -9.60 5.02 -58.98
CA VAL A 6 -8.74 6.02 -58.33
C VAL A 6 -7.32 5.88 -58.87
N PRO A 7 -6.69 6.95 -59.37
CA PRO A 7 -5.33 6.90 -59.91
C PRO A 7 -4.28 6.84 -58.80
N LEU A 8 -3.32 5.92 -58.97
CA LEU A 8 -2.10 5.78 -58.18
C LEU A 8 -1.06 6.80 -58.68
N VAL A 9 -0.75 7.80 -57.85
CA VAL A 9 0.39 8.69 -58.05
C VAL A 9 1.62 8.07 -57.40
N VAL A 10 2.58 7.68 -58.22
CA VAL A 10 3.92 7.22 -57.81
C VAL A 10 4.79 8.45 -57.65
N CYS A 11 5.27 8.72 -56.43
CA CYS A 11 6.16 9.84 -56.16
C CYS A 11 7.46 9.36 -55.49
N GLY A 12 8.54 9.47 -56.27
CA GLY A 12 9.96 9.61 -55.95
C GLY A 12 10.54 9.03 -54.65
N CYS A 13 11.36 7.98 -54.80
CA CYS A 13 12.32 7.54 -53.79
C CYS A 13 13.50 8.54 -53.70
N GLY A 14 13.51 9.38 -52.68
CA GLY A 14 14.73 10.09 -52.24
C GLY A 14 15.55 9.18 -51.32
N GLN A 15 16.66 8.63 -51.83
CA GLN A 15 17.64 7.91 -51.00
C GLN A 15 18.28 8.89 -50.00
N SER A 16 17.85 8.80 -48.75
CA SER A 16 18.47 9.53 -47.64
C SER A 16 19.72 8.76 -47.20
N GLU A 17 20.88 9.42 -47.25
CA GLU A 17 22.13 8.89 -46.72
C GLU A 17 21.95 8.52 -45.24
N ARG A 18 22.05 7.22 -44.97
CA ARG A 18 21.93 6.65 -43.63
C ARG A 18 23.23 6.92 -42.88
N ARG A 19 23.32 8.09 -42.24
CA ARG A 19 24.31 8.32 -41.17
C ARG A 19 24.10 7.26 -40.10
N GLU A 20 25.06 6.34 -39.97
CA GLU A 20 25.10 5.40 -38.86
C GLU A 20 25.26 6.22 -37.56
N PRO A 21 24.26 6.20 -36.67
CA PRO A 21 24.41 6.83 -35.37
C PRO A 21 25.46 6.04 -34.60
N SER A 22 26.47 6.75 -34.12
CA SER A 22 27.47 6.25 -33.19
C SER A 22 26.75 5.50 -32.06
N VAL A 23 26.88 4.17 -32.04
CA VAL A 23 26.29 3.32 -31.01
C VAL A 23 27.02 3.63 -29.71
N THR A 24 26.54 4.65 -29.02
CA THR A 24 26.90 4.90 -27.64
C THR A 24 26.38 3.69 -26.90
N LYS A 25 27.30 2.83 -26.45
CA LYS A 25 27.00 1.61 -25.69
C LYS A 25 26.22 2.05 -24.46
N GLN A 26 24.89 2.00 -24.58
CA GLN A 26 23.97 2.38 -23.53
C GLN A 26 24.30 1.47 -22.37
N ILE A 27 24.92 2.02 -21.33
CA ILE A 27 25.15 1.33 -20.07
C ILE A 27 23.74 1.04 -19.56
N VAL A 28 23.26 -0.17 -19.84
CA VAL A 28 21.98 -0.65 -19.33
C VAL A 28 22.12 -0.62 -17.82
N PRO A 29 21.39 0.27 -17.11
CA PRO A 29 21.47 0.32 -15.67
C PRO A 29 21.17 -1.07 -15.11
N PRO A 30 21.82 -1.49 -14.00
CA PRO A 30 21.51 -2.75 -13.36
C PRO A 30 19.99 -2.88 -13.19
N ALA A 31 19.46 -4.06 -13.50
CA ALA A 31 18.03 -4.33 -13.54
C ALA A 31 17.36 -3.73 -12.29
N ALA A 32 16.47 -2.76 -12.50
CA ALA A 32 15.71 -2.13 -11.44
C ALA A 32 15.14 -3.23 -10.53
N SER A 33 15.35 -3.11 -9.22
CA SER A 33 14.77 -4.05 -8.26
C SER A 33 13.29 -4.17 -8.56
N THR A 34 12.85 -5.40 -8.77
CA THR A 34 11.49 -5.68 -9.19
C THR A 34 10.51 -5.50 -8.04
N THR A 35 11.00 -5.41 -6.80
CA THR A 35 10.16 -5.45 -5.60
C THR A 35 10.53 -4.32 -4.65
N VAL A 36 9.52 -3.63 -4.13
CA VAL A 36 9.68 -2.62 -3.08
C VAL A 36 9.09 -3.10 -1.76
N THR A 37 9.57 -2.53 -0.66
CA THR A 37 9.10 -2.76 0.69
C THR A 37 8.99 -1.45 1.47
N LEU A 38 8.36 -1.49 2.65
CA LEU A 38 8.42 -0.41 3.64
C LEU A 38 9.56 -0.67 4.62
N SER A 39 10.25 0.40 5.06
CA SER A 39 11.11 0.33 6.25
C SER A 39 10.28 0.35 7.54
N ALA A 40 10.91 0.05 8.69
CA ALA A 40 10.27 0.17 10.01
C ALA A 40 9.61 1.55 10.22
N ASP A 41 10.34 2.64 9.96
CA ASP A 41 9.79 4.00 10.06
C ASP A 41 8.55 4.20 9.20
N ARG A 42 8.49 3.58 8.02
CA ARG A 42 7.33 3.69 7.12
C ARG A 42 6.17 2.83 7.58
N LEU A 43 6.42 1.65 8.11
CA LEU A 43 5.41 0.81 8.76
C LEU A 43 4.75 1.55 9.93
N MET A 44 5.50 2.40 10.65
CA MET A 44 4.94 3.23 11.71
C MET A 44 3.95 4.30 11.21
N PHE A 45 3.94 4.66 9.93
CA PHE A 45 2.94 5.58 9.37
C PHE A 45 1.60 4.94 9.02
N LEU A 46 1.48 3.61 9.08
CA LEU A 46 0.19 2.93 8.93
C LEU A 46 -0.70 3.29 10.12
N ASN A 47 -1.90 3.81 9.87
CA ASN A 47 -2.74 4.35 10.95
C ASN A 47 -4.24 4.34 10.64
N TRP A 48 -4.66 3.53 9.67
CA TRP A 48 -6.06 3.43 9.30
C TRP A 48 -6.52 1.99 9.23
N GLY A 49 -7.50 1.61 10.07
CA GLY A 49 -8.09 0.27 10.14
C GLY A 49 -9.57 0.20 9.74
N GLY A 50 -10.17 1.31 9.29
CA GLY A 50 -11.62 1.45 9.12
C GLY A 50 -12.30 2.15 10.32
N LEU A 51 -13.61 2.39 10.22
CA LEU A 51 -14.43 3.09 11.23
C LEU A 51 -15.49 2.22 11.89
N ASP A 52 -15.61 0.96 11.48
CA ASP A 52 -16.75 0.13 11.84
C ASP A 52 -16.60 -0.41 13.27
N LEU A 53 -17.64 -0.20 14.09
CA LEU A 53 -17.73 -0.80 15.41
C LEU A 53 -17.77 -2.33 15.30
N GLY A 54 -16.98 -3.02 16.12
CA GLY A 54 -16.89 -4.48 16.11
C GLY A 54 -15.96 -5.06 15.04
N CYS A 55 -15.19 -4.23 14.33
CA CYS A 55 -14.09 -4.70 13.48
C CYS A 55 -12.79 -4.89 14.28
N PRO A 56 -11.80 -5.63 13.76
CA PRO A 56 -10.52 -5.72 14.42
C PRO A 56 -9.82 -4.36 14.51
N THR A 57 -9.02 -4.19 15.55
CA THR A 57 -8.34 -2.93 15.85
C THR A 57 -6.88 -3.19 16.21
N VAL A 58 -5.97 -2.33 15.74
CA VAL A 58 -4.59 -2.29 16.23
C VAL A 58 -4.58 -1.58 17.58
N LEU A 59 -4.25 -2.32 18.64
CA LEU A 59 -4.17 -1.81 20.01
C LEU A 59 -2.86 -1.06 20.26
N ASP A 60 -1.76 -1.65 19.80
CA ASP A 60 -0.41 -1.09 19.94
C ASP A 60 0.41 -1.39 18.67
N LYS A 61 1.41 -0.54 18.43
CA LYS A 61 2.45 -0.80 17.45
C LYS A 61 3.77 -0.21 17.92
N ARG A 62 4.85 -0.98 17.76
CA ARG A 62 6.19 -0.59 18.25
C ARG A 62 7.28 -1.03 17.27
N ALA A 63 8.30 -0.20 17.11
CA ALA A 63 9.46 -0.56 16.31
C ALA A 63 10.27 -1.65 17.03
N VAL A 64 10.70 -2.67 16.28
CA VAL A 64 11.54 -3.77 16.76
C VAL A 64 12.56 -4.16 15.69
N ASP A 65 13.85 -4.12 16.02
CA ASP A 65 14.96 -4.32 15.07
C ASP A 65 14.76 -3.55 13.75
N ALA A 66 14.56 -4.28 12.63
CA ALA A 66 14.34 -3.74 11.30
C ALA A 66 12.84 -3.58 10.93
N GLY A 67 11.91 -3.95 11.82
CA GLY A 67 10.47 -3.99 11.57
C GLY A 67 9.62 -3.33 12.64
N VAL A 68 8.33 -3.69 12.65
CA VAL A 68 7.31 -3.19 13.59
C VAL A 68 6.46 -4.36 14.06
N GLU A 69 6.22 -4.46 15.36
CA GLU A 69 5.22 -5.34 15.93
C GLU A 69 3.88 -4.63 16.04
N PHE A 70 2.81 -5.33 15.69
CA PHE A 70 1.43 -4.88 15.77
C PHE A 70 0.67 -5.83 16.70
N ASP A 71 0.05 -5.28 17.74
CA ASP A 71 -0.89 -6.02 18.56
C ASP A 71 -2.30 -5.76 18.04
N ILE A 72 -2.88 -6.78 17.40
CA ILE A 72 -4.15 -6.69 16.68
C ILE A 72 -5.21 -7.45 17.47
N ARG A 73 -6.23 -6.73 17.92
CA ARG A 73 -7.42 -7.31 18.55
C ARG A 73 -8.42 -7.69 17.47
N PHE A 74 -8.75 -8.97 17.38
CA PHE A 74 -9.90 -9.47 16.64
C PHE A 74 -11.03 -9.73 17.65
N PRO A 75 -12.17 -9.02 17.58
CA PRO A 75 -13.22 -9.10 18.60
C PRO A 75 -14.06 -10.38 18.53
N GLY A 76 -13.93 -11.18 17.47
CA GLY A 76 -14.66 -12.42 17.28
C GLY A 76 -14.32 -13.11 15.96
N THR A 77 -15.09 -14.14 15.60
CA THR A 77 -14.83 -15.00 14.44
C THR A 77 -15.78 -14.76 13.26
N ASP A 78 -16.74 -13.85 13.44
CA ASP A 78 -17.68 -13.43 12.39
C ASP A 78 -16.94 -12.79 11.21
N ILE A 79 -17.58 -12.81 10.04
CA ILE A 79 -16.98 -12.35 8.78
C ILE A 79 -16.41 -10.93 8.87
N ARG A 80 -17.07 -10.02 9.60
CA ARG A 80 -16.63 -8.63 9.79
C ARG A 80 -15.58 -8.47 10.89
N ALA A 81 -15.56 -9.38 11.86
CA ALA A 81 -14.72 -9.34 13.04
C ALA A 81 -13.38 -10.09 12.87
N ARG A 82 -13.19 -10.78 11.74
CA ARG A 82 -12.04 -11.67 11.52
C ARG A 82 -10.99 -11.12 10.54
N SER A 83 -11.15 -9.92 10.00
CA SER A 83 -10.25 -9.37 8.97
C SER A 83 -10.04 -7.87 9.15
N ILE A 84 -8.80 -7.42 8.95
CA ILE A 84 -8.42 -6.01 9.00
C ILE A 84 -7.46 -5.66 7.86
N ASP A 85 -7.69 -4.49 7.29
CA ASP A 85 -6.73 -3.79 6.44
C ASP A 85 -6.18 -2.62 7.24
N TYR A 86 -4.91 -2.67 7.64
CA TYR A 86 -4.25 -1.59 8.38
C TYR A 86 -3.27 -0.85 7.47
N VAL A 87 -3.65 0.36 7.07
CA VAL A 87 -3.10 1.03 5.89
C VAL A 87 -2.80 2.51 6.12
N SER A 88 -2.02 3.10 5.23
CA SER A 88 -2.07 4.53 4.89
C SER A 88 -2.91 4.66 3.62
N SER A 89 -4.05 5.34 3.69
CA SER A 89 -5.02 5.40 2.58
C SER A 89 -5.47 6.82 2.27
N ARG A 90 -5.86 7.10 1.03
CA ARG A 90 -6.54 8.37 0.70
C ARG A 90 -7.88 8.51 1.44
N SER A 91 -8.53 7.40 1.77
CA SER A 91 -9.84 7.39 2.43
C SER A 91 -9.78 7.75 3.92
N GLY A 92 -8.63 7.63 4.58
CA GLY A 92 -8.51 7.88 6.02
C GLY A 92 -7.07 7.83 6.55
N GLY A 93 -6.88 8.15 7.82
CA GLY A 93 -5.55 8.25 8.44
C GLY A 93 -4.76 9.51 8.02
N GLN A 94 -3.45 9.52 8.31
CA GLN A 94 -2.57 10.68 8.02
C GLN A 94 -2.11 10.77 6.56
N ARG A 95 -2.33 9.71 5.77
CA ARG A 95 -2.02 9.67 4.33
C ARG A 95 -0.54 9.85 3.98
N THR A 96 0.37 9.63 4.93
CA THR A 96 1.81 9.87 4.76
C THR A 96 2.43 9.10 3.60
N LEU A 97 1.92 7.90 3.30
CA LEU A 97 2.43 7.05 2.24
C LEU A 97 1.59 7.11 0.95
N VAL A 98 0.69 8.08 0.82
CA VAL A 98 -0.18 8.26 -0.35
C VAL A 98 0.52 9.15 -1.38
N GLY A 99 0.40 8.79 -2.66
CA GLY A 99 0.93 9.56 -3.79
C GLY A 99 2.40 9.28 -4.11
N LEU A 100 3.01 8.32 -3.42
CA LEU A 100 4.39 7.90 -3.69
C LEU A 100 4.48 7.26 -5.06
N ASP A 101 5.54 7.59 -5.81
CA ASP A 101 5.81 6.99 -7.11
C ASP A 101 6.36 5.58 -6.91
N VAL A 102 5.60 4.61 -7.40
CA VAL A 102 5.93 3.18 -7.38
C VAL A 102 5.94 2.57 -8.78
N GLY A 103 5.80 3.39 -9.83
CA GLY A 103 5.65 2.89 -11.21
C GLY A 103 6.88 2.15 -11.75
N ARG A 104 8.02 2.27 -11.08
CA ARG A 104 9.25 1.52 -11.42
C ARG A 104 9.32 0.11 -10.84
N TYR A 105 8.44 -0.23 -9.90
CA TYR A 105 8.45 -1.53 -9.21
C TYR A 105 7.38 -2.45 -9.78
N LYS A 106 7.65 -3.76 -9.76
CA LYS A 106 6.71 -4.80 -10.22
C LYS A 106 5.87 -5.38 -9.08
N ALA A 107 6.37 -5.32 -7.84
CA ALA A 107 5.69 -5.88 -6.69
C ALA A 107 5.95 -5.08 -5.41
N PHE A 108 5.00 -5.14 -4.49
CA PHE A 108 5.14 -4.72 -3.10
C PHE A 108 5.21 -5.95 -2.21
N ALA A 109 6.25 -6.08 -1.39
CA ALA A 109 6.40 -7.22 -0.50
C ALA A 109 6.73 -6.81 0.93
N LEU A 110 6.29 -7.63 1.88
CA LEU A 110 6.59 -7.50 3.31
C LEU A 110 6.86 -8.89 3.88
N LYS A 111 7.80 -8.98 4.83
CA LYS A 111 8.02 -10.19 5.62
C LYS A 111 7.16 -10.13 6.87
N PHE A 112 6.45 -11.20 7.15
CA PHE A 112 5.58 -11.33 8.30
C PHE A 112 6.05 -12.46 9.20
N THR A 113 5.98 -12.26 10.51
CA THR A 113 6.23 -13.27 11.52
C THR A 113 5.13 -13.24 12.55
N LEU A 114 4.46 -14.38 12.77
CA LEU A 114 3.49 -14.55 13.82
C LEU A 114 4.24 -14.71 15.16
N VAL A 115 4.14 -13.72 16.03
CA VAL A 115 4.89 -13.68 17.30
C VAL A 115 4.10 -14.38 18.40
N SER A 116 2.83 -14.00 18.59
CA SER A 116 1.99 -14.58 19.62
C SER A 116 0.50 -14.53 19.27
N VAL A 117 -0.28 -15.44 19.86
CA VAL A 117 -1.74 -15.36 19.94
C VAL A 117 -2.12 -15.42 21.42
N ASN A 118 -2.77 -14.38 21.92
CA ASN A 118 -3.10 -14.19 23.34
C ASN A 118 -1.86 -14.36 24.25
N GLY A 119 -0.69 -13.85 23.81
CA GLY A 119 0.57 -13.98 24.54
C GLY A 119 1.23 -15.36 24.48
N ARG A 120 0.68 -16.31 23.72
CA ARG A 120 1.21 -17.67 23.56
C ARG A 120 1.83 -17.87 22.18
N SER A 121 2.89 -18.69 22.12
CA SER A 121 3.61 -19.01 20.89
C SER A 121 3.95 -20.50 20.80
N ASP A 122 3.13 -21.36 21.43
CA ASP A 122 3.40 -22.80 21.47
C ASP A 122 3.31 -23.39 20.05
N PRO A 123 4.27 -24.24 19.62
CA PRO A 123 4.27 -24.83 18.28
C PRO A 123 3.02 -25.66 17.94
N ASN A 124 2.29 -26.11 18.97
CA ASN A 124 1.08 -26.93 18.86
C ASN A 124 -0.21 -26.09 18.82
N LEU A 125 -0.13 -24.76 18.83
CA LEU A 125 -1.31 -23.92 18.64
C LEU A 125 -1.91 -24.13 17.26
N ALA A 126 -3.19 -24.50 17.22
CA ALA A 126 -3.91 -24.73 15.98
C ALA A 126 -4.27 -23.43 15.25
N GLN A 127 -4.23 -22.27 15.94
CA GLN A 127 -4.57 -20.98 15.38
C GLN A 127 -3.62 -20.60 14.24
N ALA A 128 -4.19 -20.17 13.13
CA ALA A 128 -3.46 -19.65 11.99
C ALA A 128 -4.02 -18.30 11.56
N ILE A 129 -3.17 -17.43 11.03
CA ILE A 129 -3.55 -16.11 10.51
C ILE A 129 -3.05 -16.01 9.09
N ALA A 130 -3.87 -15.50 8.17
CA ALA A 130 -3.37 -15.16 6.85
C ALA A 130 -3.16 -13.65 6.68
N VAL A 131 -2.00 -13.32 6.17
CA VAL A 131 -1.45 -11.97 6.12
C VAL A 131 -0.99 -11.64 4.71
N GLY A 132 -1.05 -10.37 4.35
CA GLY A 132 -0.63 -9.94 3.02
C GLY A 132 -0.12 -8.51 2.98
N ALA A 133 0.78 -8.26 2.03
CA ALA A 133 1.24 -6.92 1.69
C ALA A 133 0.19 -6.25 0.81
N LEU A 134 -0.44 -5.19 1.29
CA LEU A 134 -1.55 -4.56 0.60
C LEU A 134 -1.08 -3.30 -0.12
N ILE A 135 -1.35 -3.19 -1.41
CA ILE A 135 -1.17 -1.97 -2.20
C ILE A 135 -2.33 -1.77 -3.17
N GLY A 136 -2.82 -0.54 -3.32
CA GLY A 136 -3.95 -0.29 -4.23
C GLY A 136 -4.38 1.16 -4.40
N PRO A 137 -5.50 1.37 -5.13
CA PRO A 137 -6.05 0.42 -6.08
C PRO A 137 -5.14 0.31 -7.32
N ALA A 138 -5.31 -0.75 -8.09
CA ALA A 138 -4.92 -0.74 -9.48
C ALA A 138 -5.67 0.41 -10.19
N GLY A 139 -5.11 0.98 -11.25
CA GLY A 139 -5.70 2.14 -11.94
C GLY A 139 -7.15 1.95 -12.44
N ASP A 140 -7.69 0.73 -12.38
CA ASP A 140 -9.02 0.29 -12.84
C ASP A 140 -10.14 0.36 -11.77
N GLY A 141 -9.82 0.79 -10.54
CA GLY A 141 -10.79 0.85 -9.45
C GLY A 141 -11.15 -0.50 -8.83
N ARG A 142 -10.46 -1.60 -9.21
CA ARG A 142 -10.61 -2.88 -8.52
C ARG A 142 -10.00 -2.82 -7.11
N LEU A 143 -10.56 -3.66 -6.25
CA LEU A 143 -10.11 -3.86 -4.87
C LEU A 143 -8.60 -4.12 -4.85
N SER A 144 -7.92 -3.61 -3.82
CA SER A 144 -6.48 -3.79 -3.59
C SER A 144 -6.09 -5.25 -3.84
N ALA A 145 -5.10 -5.47 -4.70
CA ALA A 145 -4.51 -6.79 -4.87
C ALA A 145 -3.83 -7.17 -3.55
N CYS A 146 -3.97 -8.43 -3.16
CA CYS A 146 -3.31 -8.99 -1.98
C CYS A 146 -3.26 -10.50 -2.21
N GLU A 147 -2.06 -11.07 -2.27
CA GLU A 147 -1.85 -12.51 -2.23
C GLU A 147 -1.50 -12.90 -0.78
N PRO A 148 -2.47 -13.36 0.02
CA PRO A 148 -2.22 -13.65 1.41
C PRO A 148 -1.42 -14.96 1.57
N LEU A 149 -0.52 -14.99 2.54
CA LEU A 149 0.12 -16.22 3.02
C LEU A 149 -0.44 -16.59 4.40
N VAL A 150 -0.53 -17.88 4.70
CA VAL A 150 -1.04 -18.39 5.99
C VAL A 150 0.12 -18.71 6.93
N LEU A 151 0.19 -17.99 8.05
CA LEU A 151 1.11 -18.21 9.16
C LEU A 151 0.49 -19.05 10.28
N GLY A 152 1.33 -19.80 10.99
CA GLY A 152 0.99 -20.56 12.19
C GLY A 152 2.24 -20.91 12.99
N PHE A 153 2.08 -21.48 14.19
CA PHE A 153 3.23 -21.81 15.05
C PHE A 153 3.90 -23.15 14.73
N SER A 154 3.32 -23.95 13.84
CA SER A 154 3.97 -25.16 13.33
C SER A 154 5.33 -24.82 12.66
N PRO A 155 6.36 -25.67 12.80
CA PRO A 155 7.68 -25.44 12.23
C PRO A 155 7.63 -25.02 10.74
N GLY A 156 8.37 -23.97 10.39
CA GLY A 156 8.44 -23.45 9.02
C GLY A 156 7.25 -22.62 8.54
N ARG A 157 6.21 -22.40 9.38
CA ARG A 157 5.04 -21.58 9.04
C ARG A 157 4.91 -20.30 9.87
N THR A 158 5.85 -20.05 10.78
CA THR A 158 5.80 -18.88 11.67
C THR A 158 6.17 -17.60 10.94
N THR A 159 6.99 -17.69 9.89
CA THR A 159 7.44 -16.54 9.10
C THR A 159 7.18 -16.77 7.61
N GLY A 160 6.96 -15.71 6.85
CA GLY A 160 6.76 -15.77 5.41
C GLY A 160 6.82 -14.39 4.76
N VAL A 161 7.08 -14.33 3.46
CA VAL A 161 7.09 -13.09 2.69
C VAL A 161 5.84 -13.06 1.82
N ALA A 162 4.97 -12.07 2.03
CA ALA A 162 3.82 -11.85 1.16
C ALA A 162 4.22 -10.81 0.12
N SER A 163 3.91 -11.09 -1.14
CA SER A 163 4.19 -10.23 -2.28
C SER A 163 2.89 -9.92 -2.99
N THR A 164 2.78 -8.75 -3.60
CA THR A 164 1.60 -8.34 -4.33
C THR A 164 2.02 -7.55 -5.55
N GLY A 165 1.55 -8.01 -6.71
CA GLY A 165 1.82 -7.36 -8.00
C GLY A 165 1.36 -5.91 -8.02
N MET A 166 2.19 -5.06 -8.62
CA MET A 166 1.87 -3.65 -8.82
C MET A 166 1.21 -3.42 -10.17
N HIS A 167 0.11 -2.68 -10.14
CA HIS A 167 -0.66 -2.26 -11.32
C HIS A 167 -1.00 -0.76 -11.28
N THR A 168 -0.17 0.01 -10.57
CA THR A 168 -0.33 1.47 -10.42
C THR A 168 1.03 2.15 -10.41
N ALA A 169 1.09 3.37 -10.96
CA ALA A 169 2.28 4.21 -10.85
C ALA A 169 2.35 4.97 -9.52
N LYS A 170 1.22 5.15 -8.82
CA LYS A 170 1.16 5.90 -7.56
C LYS A 170 0.39 5.16 -6.49
N THR A 171 0.87 5.21 -5.25
CA THR A 171 0.16 4.63 -4.11
C THR A 171 -1.10 5.44 -3.80
N ARG A 172 -2.26 4.78 -3.62
CA ARG A 172 -3.43 5.42 -2.97
C ARG A 172 -3.74 4.78 -1.62
N THR A 173 -3.42 3.50 -1.50
CA THR A 173 -3.47 2.69 -0.29
C THR A 173 -2.23 1.83 -0.27
N ILE A 174 -1.58 1.73 0.88
CA ILE A 174 -0.46 0.82 1.13
C ILE A 174 -0.47 0.40 2.60
N GLY A 175 -0.19 -0.86 2.90
CA GLY A 175 -0.15 -1.37 4.27
C GLY A 175 -0.19 -2.88 4.36
N ILE A 176 -0.87 -3.38 5.40
CA ILE A 176 -0.99 -4.81 5.68
C ILE A 176 -2.45 -5.23 5.69
N ARG A 177 -2.71 -6.46 5.27
CA ARG A 177 -3.95 -7.19 5.52
C ARG A 177 -3.66 -8.32 6.49
N ALA A 178 -4.54 -8.54 7.45
CA ALA A 178 -4.50 -9.69 8.34
C ALA A 178 -5.91 -10.26 8.53
N HIS A 179 -6.06 -11.58 8.45
CA HIS A 179 -7.33 -12.26 8.70
C HIS A 179 -7.13 -13.56 9.46
N LEU A 180 -8.02 -13.87 10.40
CA LEU A 180 -8.02 -15.14 11.09
C LEU A 180 -8.28 -16.26 10.09
N ALA A 181 -7.28 -17.13 9.88
CA ALA A 181 -7.54 -18.40 9.23
C ALA A 181 -8.33 -19.28 10.21
N ASN A 182 -8.92 -20.38 9.73
CA ASN A 182 -9.58 -21.39 10.58
C ASN A 182 -10.41 -20.86 11.77
N PRO A 183 -11.40 -19.97 11.54
CA PRO A 183 -12.12 -19.25 12.60
C PRO A 183 -12.73 -20.15 13.70
N GLN A 184 -13.03 -21.41 13.41
CA GLN A 184 -13.57 -22.39 14.35
C GLN A 184 -12.63 -22.74 15.53
N VAL A 185 -11.32 -22.46 15.44
CA VAL A 185 -10.35 -22.73 16.53
C VAL A 185 -10.00 -21.47 17.34
N TRP A 186 -10.60 -20.33 17.00
CA TRP A 186 -10.39 -19.06 17.67
C TRP A 186 -11.45 -18.85 18.76
N ALA A 187 -11.09 -18.08 19.79
CA ALA A 187 -11.99 -17.71 20.87
C ALA A 187 -13.17 -16.87 20.33
N ALA A 188 -14.39 -17.17 20.76
CA ALA A 188 -15.59 -16.48 20.31
C ALA A 188 -15.65 -15.05 20.84
N GLU A 189 -15.14 -14.84 22.05
CA GLU A 189 -14.89 -13.55 22.68
C GLU A 189 -13.73 -12.78 22.03
N GLY A 190 -13.08 -13.37 21.02
CA GLY A 190 -12.01 -12.79 20.23
C GLY A 190 -10.61 -13.10 20.77
N SER A 191 -9.58 -12.76 19.98
CA SER A 191 -8.17 -12.89 20.37
C SER A 191 -7.35 -11.62 20.13
N VAL A 192 -6.17 -11.54 20.72
CA VAL A 192 -5.11 -10.58 20.37
C VAL A 192 -4.00 -11.33 19.65
N VAL A 193 -3.57 -10.82 18.51
CA VAL A 193 -2.47 -11.38 17.73
C VAL A 193 -1.33 -10.37 17.70
N THR A 194 -0.13 -10.81 18.09
CA THR A 194 1.09 -10.03 17.87
C THR A 194 1.72 -10.47 16.57
N LEU A 195 1.80 -9.55 15.61
CA LEU A 195 2.36 -9.76 14.28
C LEU A 195 3.58 -8.85 14.09
N ARG A 196 4.75 -9.43 13.83
CA ARG A 196 5.94 -8.67 13.42
C ARG A 196 5.96 -8.54 11.90
N VAL A 197 6.10 -7.31 11.42
CA VAL A 197 6.17 -6.96 10.01
C VAL A 197 7.52 -6.31 9.75
N GLU A 198 8.24 -6.81 8.76
CA GLU A 198 9.59 -6.39 8.43
C GLU A 198 9.71 -6.08 6.94
N PRO A 199 10.75 -5.33 6.54
CA PRO A 199 11.14 -5.22 5.16
C PRO A 199 11.33 -6.60 4.53
N ALA A 200 10.80 -6.80 3.32
CA ALA A 200 11.08 -8.02 2.58
C ALA A 200 12.58 -8.10 2.22
N PRO A 201 13.24 -9.24 2.42
CA PRO A 201 14.67 -9.38 2.14
C PRO A 201 14.94 -9.19 0.63
N GLY A 202 15.94 -8.37 0.31
CA GLY A 202 16.32 -8.05 -1.07
C GLY A 202 15.39 -7.08 -1.80
N ALA A 203 14.31 -6.60 -1.17
CA ALA A 203 13.43 -5.58 -1.74
C ALA A 203 14.00 -4.17 -1.51
N ASP A 204 13.74 -3.26 -2.44
CA ASP A 204 14.11 -1.86 -2.30
C ASP A 204 13.25 -1.18 -1.24
N ILE A 205 13.85 -0.36 -0.37
CA ILE A 205 13.07 0.45 0.57
C ILE A 205 12.40 1.59 -0.19
N LEU A 206 11.08 1.73 -0.03
CA LEU A 206 10.32 2.83 -0.62
C LEU A 206 10.77 4.16 0.01
N ALA A 207 11.45 4.99 -0.77
CA ALA A 207 11.86 6.32 -0.36
C ALA A 207 10.64 7.23 -0.15
N MET A 208 10.66 8.05 0.89
CA MET A 208 9.76 9.22 0.89
C MET A 208 10.36 10.30 0.02
N PRO A 209 9.52 11.10 -0.65
CA PRO A 209 9.95 12.41 -1.10
C PRO A 209 10.49 13.16 0.12
N ALA A 210 11.65 13.80 -0.04
CA ALA A 210 12.09 14.80 0.91
C ALA A 210 10.92 15.77 1.10
N ILE A 211 10.56 16.06 2.36
CA ILE A 211 9.59 17.11 2.65
C ILE A 211 10.25 18.38 2.15
N VAL A 212 9.94 18.77 0.92
CA VAL A 212 10.32 20.07 0.40
C VAL A 212 9.54 21.03 1.27
N SER A 213 10.21 21.64 2.24
CA SER A 213 9.67 22.69 3.08
C SER A 213 9.03 23.71 2.15
N GLN A 214 7.70 23.64 1.98
CA GLN A 214 7.05 24.57 1.09
C GLN A 214 7.37 25.96 1.63
N PRO A 215 7.85 26.89 0.79
CA PRO A 215 8.18 28.24 1.22
C PRO A 215 6.92 28.79 1.88
N LYS A 216 7.05 29.07 3.18
CA LYS A 216 6.03 29.60 4.09
C LYS A 216 5.20 30.62 3.30
N SER A 217 4.00 30.21 2.86
CA SER A 217 3.20 31.06 1.99
C SER A 217 2.91 32.34 2.78
N ARG A 218 3.43 33.43 2.24
CA ARG A 218 3.40 34.78 2.80
C ARG A 218 1.97 35.06 3.25
N ALA A 219 1.81 35.44 4.52
CA ALA A 219 0.53 35.74 5.15
C ALA A 219 -0.34 36.57 4.21
N LYS A 220 -1.43 35.97 3.73
CA LYS A 220 -2.45 36.67 2.95
C LYS A 220 -3.08 37.67 3.93
N SER A 221 -2.85 38.97 3.72
CA SER A 221 -3.43 40.02 4.55
C SER A 221 -4.93 39.77 4.71
N PRO A 222 -5.48 39.93 5.93
CA PRO A 222 -6.90 39.71 6.18
C PRO A 222 -7.71 40.60 5.25
N HIS A 223 -8.50 39.97 4.39
CA HIS A 223 -9.49 40.67 3.58
C HIS A 223 -10.58 41.13 4.54
N VAL A 224 -10.53 42.41 4.93
CA VAL A 224 -11.58 43.04 5.72
C VAL A 224 -12.86 42.98 4.88
N LEU A 225 -13.81 42.14 5.29
CA LEU A 225 -15.16 42.14 4.76
C LEU A 225 -15.87 43.38 5.30
N ASN A 226 -16.00 44.39 4.45
CA ASN A 226 -16.70 45.63 4.77
C ASN A 226 -18.21 45.34 4.73
N PHE A 227 -18.79 45.02 5.88
CA PHE A 227 -20.24 44.89 6.04
C PHE A 227 -20.86 46.28 6.08
N GLY A 228 -21.34 46.75 4.93
CA GLY A 228 -22.11 47.99 4.83
C GLY A 228 -23.36 47.97 5.73
N PRO A 229 -23.88 49.15 6.10
CA PRO A 229 -24.93 49.29 7.10
C PRO A 229 -26.24 48.62 6.66
N ARG A 230 -26.74 47.70 7.50
CA ARG A 230 -28.08 47.11 7.37
C ARG A 230 -29.14 48.22 7.46
N ARG A 231 -29.93 48.40 6.40
CA ARG A 231 -31.20 49.15 6.47
C ARG A 231 -32.22 48.32 7.27
N MET A 232 -32.62 48.82 8.43
CA MET A 232 -33.81 48.32 9.14
C MET A 232 -35.05 48.98 8.53
N GLY A 233 -35.92 48.17 7.94
CA GLY A 233 -37.27 48.58 7.55
C GLY A 233 -38.22 48.29 8.70
N ALA A 234 -39.00 49.31 9.08
CA ALA A 234 -40.04 49.26 10.11
C ALA A 234 -41.25 48.43 9.65
N TRP A 235 -41.87 47.74 10.60
CA TRP A 235 -43.25 47.26 10.55
C TRP A 235 -43.97 47.81 11.79
#